data_AF-A0A836GUA2-F1
#
_entry.id   AF-A0A836GUA2-F1
#
_cell.length_a   1.000
_cell.length_b   1.000
_cell.length_c   1.000
_cell.angle_alpha   90.00
_cell.angle_beta   90.00
_cell.angle_gamma   90.00
#
_symmetry.space_group_name_H-M   'P 1'
#
loop_
_entity.id
_entity.type
_entity.pdbx_description
1 polymer ?
#
loop_
_entity_poly.entity_id
_entity_poly.type
_entity_poly.pdbx_seq_one_letter_code
_entity_poly.pdbx_strand_id
1 'polypeptide(L)'
;MIAYIGMLIKICAAFAMNMLPCRNFIYHCVGWDLETVPYWKHTIVILVMAVLTLVSGLFIPSINTALGLVGSLTGGFIGFIFPAFFWMYSGNWSIKSVGIWHWLGTYFLVVAGVVAIVFGTISTVYFSFFV
;
A
#
# COMPACT_ATOMS: atom_id res chain seq x y z
N MET A 1 -4.87 -18.95 -25.49
CA MET A 1 -5.16 -19.85 -24.34
C MET A 1 -3.95 -20.08 -23.44
N ILE A 2 -2.78 -20.44 -23.98
CA ILE A 2 -1.56 -20.70 -23.17
C ILE A 2 -1.18 -19.52 -22.25
N ALA A 3 -1.28 -18.28 -22.75
CA ALA A 3 -1.01 -17.08 -21.95
C ALA A 3 -1.97 -16.90 -20.75
N TYR A 4 -3.24 -17.29 -20.89
CA TYR A 4 -4.22 -17.22 -19.79
C TYR A 4 -3.92 -18.26 -18.70
N ILE A 5 -3.50 -19.46 -19.10
CA ILE A 5 -3.06 -20.51 -18.16
C ILE A 5 -1.82 -20.03 -17.40
N GLY A 6 -0.85 -19.42 -18.10
CA GLY A 6 0.32 -18.82 -17.47
C GLY A 6 -0.01 -17.70 -16.49
N MET A 7 -0.96 -16.82 -16.83
CA MET A 7 -1.46 -15.78 -15.93
C MET A 7 -2.11 -16.37 -14.67
N LEU A 8 -2.95 -17.40 -14.83
CA LEU A 8 -3.62 -18.07 -13.71
C LEU A 8 -2.62 -18.60 -12.68
N ILE A 9 -1.60 -19.33 -13.15
CA ILE A 9 -0.55 -19.87 -12.28
C ILE A 9 0.19 -18.75 -11.55
N LYS A 10 0.55 -17.67 -12.27
CA LYS A 10 1.26 -16.54 -11.68
C LYS A 10 0.44 -15.82 -10.62
N ILE A 11 -0.85 -15.60 -10.85
CA ILE A 11 -1.73 -14.90 -9.90
C ILE A 11 -1.87 -15.72 -8.62
N CYS A 12 -2.04 -17.04 -8.71
CA CYS A 12 -2.07 -17.93 -7.55
C CYS A 12 -0.78 -17.87 -6.73
N ALA A 13 0.37 -17.96 -7.40
CA ALA A 13 1.67 -17.88 -6.73
C ALA A 13 1.93 -16.49 -6.12
N ALA A 14 1.59 -15.42 -6.85
CA ALA A 14 1.77 -14.04 -6.41
C ALA A 14 0.90 -13.72 -5.18
N PHE A 15 -0.34 -14.21 -5.16
CA PHE A 15 -1.24 -14.05 -4.01
C PHE A 15 -0.65 -14.66 -2.74
N ALA A 16 -0.16 -15.90 -2.82
CA ALA A 16 0.48 -16.57 -1.69
C ALA A 16 1.73 -15.82 -1.19
N MET A 17 2.56 -15.33 -2.10
CA MET A 17 3.77 -14.57 -1.75
C MET A 17 3.45 -13.21 -1.14
N ASN A 18 2.41 -12.52 -1.59
CA ASN A 18 2.03 -11.20 -1.07
C ASN A 18 1.35 -11.29 0.31
N MET A 19 0.74 -12.43 0.65
CA MET A 19 0.16 -12.66 1.97
C MET A 19 1.23 -12.70 3.09
N LEU A 20 2.47 -13.09 2.78
CA LEU A 20 3.57 -13.18 3.75
C LEU A 20 3.95 -11.83 4.39
N PRO A 21 4.27 -10.76 3.63
CA PRO A 21 4.57 -9.45 4.21
C PRO A 21 3.36 -8.85 4.92
N CYS A 22 2.15 -9.01 4.38
CA CYS A 22 0.93 -8.54 5.04
C CYS A 22 0.73 -9.20 6.42
N ARG A 23 0.96 -10.51 6.52
CA ARG A 23 0.90 -11.23 7.79
C ARG A 23 1.97 -10.74 8.76
N ASN A 24 3.22 -10.60 8.32
CA ASN A 24 4.31 -10.15 9.17
C ASN A 24 4.07 -8.73 9.68
N PHE A 25 3.51 -7.84 8.85
CA PHE A 25 3.09 -6.51 9.27
C PHE A 25 2.05 -6.56 10.40
N ILE A 26 1.01 -7.39 10.26
CA ILE A 26 -0.02 -7.54 11.29
C ILE A 26 0.56 -8.07 12.60
N TYR A 27 1.46 -9.06 12.53
CA TYR A 27 2.12 -9.58 13.73
C TYR A 27 3.00 -8.54 14.39
N HIS A 28 3.69 -7.72 13.61
CA HIS A 28 4.45 -6.60 14.15
C HIS A 28 3.53 -5.56 14.82
N CYS A 29 2.40 -5.20 14.21
CA CYS A 29 1.42 -4.28 14.82
C CYS A 29 0.81 -4.81 16.12
N VAL A 30 0.62 -6.13 16.23
CA VAL A 30 0.06 -6.78 17.42
C VAL A 30 1.16 -7.12 18.45
N GLY A 31 2.44 -6.96 18.10
CA GLY A 31 3.57 -7.31 18.96
C GLY A 31 3.73 -8.82 19.17
N TRP A 32 3.29 -9.62 18.19
CA TRP A 32 3.39 -11.07 18.22
C TRP A 32 4.64 -11.56 17.51
N ASP A 33 5.40 -12.44 18.16
CA ASP A 33 6.56 -13.10 17.57
C ASP A 33 6.14 -14.33 16.76
N LEU A 34 6.64 -14.43 15.52
CA LEU A 34 6.28 -15.53 14.61
C LEU A 34 6.56 -16.92 15.19
N GLU A 35 7.59 -17.03 16.04
CA GLU A 35 8.04 -18.30 16.60
C GLU A 35 7.23 -18.74 17.83
N THR A 36 6.52 -17.82 18.48
CA THR A 36 5.81 -18.10 19.75
C THR A 36 4.30 -18.15 19.61
N VAL A 37 3.75 -17.72 18.47
CA VAL A 37 2.30 -17.66 18.26
C VAL A 37 1.72 -19.07 18.09
N PRO A 38 0.70 -19.45 18.90
CA PRO A 38 0.04 -20.73 18.75
C PRO A 38 -0.72 -20.82 17.41
N TYR A 39 -0.66 -21.99 16.78
CA TYR A 39 -1.18 -22.24 15.43
C TYR A 39 -2.63 -21.78 15.23
N TRP A 40 -3.51 -21.95 16.23
CA TRP A 40 -4.91 -21.53 16.12
C TRP A 40 -5.07 -20.02 15.93
N LYS A 41 -4.27 -19.19 16.61
CA LYS A 41 -4.29 -17.73 16.45
C LYS A 41 -3.76 -17.33 15.06
N HIS A 42 -2.72 -18.02 14.60
CA HIS A 42 -2.16 -17.83 13.27
C HIS A 42 -3.20 -18.12 12.17
N THR A 43 -3.89 -19.25 12.26
CA THR A 43 -4.93 -19.67 11.29
C THR A 43 -6.08 -18.66 11.25
N ILE A 44 -6.54 -18.15 12.39
CA ILE A 44 -7.61 -17.14 12.43
C ILE A 44 -7.18 -15.87 11.69
N VAL A 45 -5.98 -15.34 11.95
CA VAL A 45 -5.50 -14.11 11.30
C VAL A 45 -5.41 -14.29 9.78
N ILE A 46 -4.85 -15.40 9.31
CA ILE A 46 -4.74 -15.68 7.87
C ILE A 46 -6.12 -15.88 7.24
N LEU A 47 -7.03 -16.58 7.91
CA LEU A 47 -8.39 -16.79 7.43
C LEU A 47 -9.12 -15.44 7.27
N VAL A 48 -9.03 -14.56 8.27
CA VAL A 48 -9.62 -13.22 8.21
C VAL A 48 -9.03 -12.42 7.05
N MET A 49 -7.71 -12.43 6.86
CA MET A 49 -7.06 -11.76 5.74
C MET A 49 -7.50 -12.29 4.37
N ALA A 50 -7.63 -13.62 4.24
CA ALA A 50 -8.11 -14.25 3.01
C ALA A 50 -9.58 -13.91 2.74
N VAL A 51 -10.44 -13.94 3.76
CA VAL A 51 -11.86 -13.56 3.64
C VAL A 51 -11.99 -12.09 3.26
N LEU A 52 -11.25 -11.18 3.89
CA LEU A 52 -11.27 -9.76 3.54
C LEU A 52 -10.82 -9.52 2.09
N THR A 53 -9.81 -10.25 1.62
CA THR A 53 -9.34 -10.14 0.23
C THR A 53 -10.34 -10.72 -0.77
N LEU A 54 -11.01 -11.81 -0.41
CA LEU A 54 -12.07 -12.40 -1.23
C LEU A 54 -13.26 -11.43 -1.34
N VAL A 55 -13.68 -10.86 -0.22
CA VAL A 55 -14.78 -9.90 -0.14
C VAL A 55 -14.45 -8.65 -0.94
N SER A 56 -13.25 -8.10 -0.81
CA SER A 56 -12.83 -6.93 -1.60
C SER A 56 -12.77 -7.24 -3.09
N GLY A 57 -12.27 -8.42 -3.47
CA GLY A 57 -12.27 -8.87 -4.87
C GLY A 57 -13.67 -9.06 -5.46
N LEU A 58 -14.68 -9.43 -4.65
CA LEU A 58 -16.06 -9.61 -5.09
C LEU A 58 -16.77 -8.28 -5.38
N PHE A 59 -16.48 -7.24 -4.58
CA PHE A 59 -17.14 -5.93 -4.70
C PHE A 59 -16.45 -4.97 -5.66
N ILE A 60 -15.21 -5.25 -6.08
CA ILE A 60 -14.47 -4.41 -7.02
C ILE A 60 -14.98 -4.64 -8.46
N PRO A 61 -15.53 -3.61 -9.13
CA PRO A 61 -16.18 -3.79 -10.43
C PRO A 61 -15.20 -3.94 -11.60
N SER A 62 -13.95 -3.50 -11.46
CA SER A 62 -12.91 -3.73 -12.48
C SER A 62 -11.49 -3.71 -11.92
N ILE A 63 -10.56 -4.39 -12.61
CA ILE A 63 -9.13 -4.42 -12.23
C ILE A 63 -8.52 -3.01 -12.24
N ASN A 64 -8.98 -2.14 -13.15
CA ASN A 64 -8.52 -0.76 -13.22
C ASN A 64 -8.85 0.04 -11.96
N THR A 65 -9.99 -0.24 -11.30
CA THR A 65 -10.34 0.44 -10.05
C THR A 65 -9.42 -0.01 -8.91
N ALA A 66 -9.14 -1.31 -8.81
CA ALA A 66 -8.20 -1.84 -7.83
C ALA A 66 -6.80 -1.25 -8.01
N LEU A 67 -6.28 -1.29 -9.25
CA LEU A 67 -4.95 -0.77 -9.56
C LEU A 67 -4.86 0.75 -9.36
N GLY A 68 -5.92 1.50 -9.70
CA GLY A 68 -5.99 2.95 -9.50
C GLY A 68 -6.03 3.35 -8.02
N LEU A 69 -6.85 2.67 -7.22
CA LEU A 69 -6.97 2.93 -5.78
C LEU A 69 -5.68 2.56 -5.05
N VAL A 70 -5.15 1.36 -5.30
CA VAL A 70 -3.90 0.90 -4.68
C VAL A 70 -2.75 1.81 -5.12
N GLY A 71 -2.63 2.11 -6.42
CA GLY A 71 -1.55 2.92 -6.96
C GLY A 71 -1.55 4.36 -6.44
N SER A 72 -2.71 5.02 -6.38
CA SER A 72 -2.81 6.38 -5.86
C SER A 72 -2.50 6.47 -4.37
N LEU A 73 -3.03 5.53 -3.56
CA LEU A 73 -2.78 5.49 -2.12
C LEU A 73 -1.33 5.10 -1.80
N THR A 74 -0.87 3.93 -2.24
CA THR A 74 0.48 3.46 -1.89
C THR A 74 1.58 4.24 -2.60
N GLY A 75 1.38 4.64 -3.86
CA GLY A 75 2.34 5.46 -4.60
C GLY A 75 2.52 6.84 -4.00
N GLY A 76 1.42 7.47 -3.56
CA GLY A 76 1.46 8.76 -2.86
C GLY A 76 2.16 8.68 -1.50
N PHE A 77 1.76 7.69 -0.68
CA PHE A 77 2.32 7.53 0.66
C PHE A 77 3.78 7.09 0.64
N ILE A 78 4.10 5.99 -0.04
CA ILE A 78 5.45 5.38 0.00
C ILE A 78 6.40 6.13 -0.95
N GLY A 79 5.91 6.62 -2.09
CA GLY A 79 6.74 7.26 -3.11
C GLY A 79 7.09 8.72 -2.81
N PHE A 80 6.18 9.47 -2.18
CA PHE A 80 6.37 10.92 -1.98
C PHE A 80 6.42 11.30 -0.50
N ILE A 81 5.41 10.92 0.28
CA ILE A 81 5.22 11.42 1.64
C ILE A 81 6.23 10.82 2.61
N PHE A 82 6.38 9.49 2.61
CA PHE A 82 7.27 8.77 3.51
C PHE A 82 8.75 9.16 3.39
N PRO A 83 9.36 9.22 2.18
CA PRO A 83 10.76 9.66 2.05
C PRO A 83 10.94 11.12 2.46
N ALA A 84 9.97 11.99 2.19
CA ALA A 84 10.02 13.38 2.63
C ALA A 84 10.05 13.47 4.16
N PHE A 85 9.16 12.76 4.87
CA PHE A 85 9.18 12.75 6.33
C PHE A 85 10.42 12.09 6.91
N PHE A 86 10.92 11.02 6.31
CA PHE A 86 12.15 10.37 6.76
C PHE A 86 13.35 11.33 6.69
N TRP A 87 13.40 12.17 5.65
CA TRP A 87 14.43 13.21 5.52
C TRP A 87 14.25 14.36 6.53
N MET A 88 13.00 14.74 6.84
CA MET A 88 12.71 15.78 7.83
C MET A 88 13.05 15.34 9.26
N TYR A 89 12.81 14.07 9.60
CA TYR A 89 13.01 13.53 10.95
C TYR A 89 14.44 13.01 11.23
N SER A 90 15.28 12.85 10.22
CA SER A 90 16.63 12.25 10.36
C SER A 90 17.74 13.23 10.78
N GLY A 91 17.41 14.43 11.31
CA GLY A 91 18.42 15.35 11.85
C GLY A 91 17.89 16.66 12.44
N ASN A 92 18.78 17.62 12.72
CA ASN A 92 18.43 18.98 13.16
C ASN A 92 17.85 19.80 12.01
N TRP A 93 16.57 19.56 11.70
CA TRP A 93 15.90 20.17 10.57
C TRP A 93 15.63 21.66 10.80
N SER A 94 16.50 22.48 10.22
CA SER A 94 16.46 23.94 10.25
C SER A 94 16.83 24.46 8.87
N ILE A 95 16.22 25.57 8.44
CA ILE A 95 16.57 26.27 7.19
C ILE A 95 18.08 26.55 7.09
N LYS A 96 18.75 26.75 8.25
CA LYS A 96 20.21 26.95 8.32
C LYS A 96 21.05 25.69 8.09
N SER A 97 20.50 24.49 8.32
CA SER A 97 21.26 23.23 8.23
C SER A 97 21.15 22.53 6.86
N VAL A 98 20.04 22.70 6.14
CA VAL A 98 19.73 21.89 4.94
C VAL A 98 19.74 22.73 3.64
N GLY A 99 19.70 24.06 3.79
CA GLY A 99 19.59 24.99 2.68
C GLY A 99 18.16 25.08 2.12
N ILE A 100 17.85 26.23 1.51
CA ILE A 100 16.50 26.58 1.07
C ILE A 100 15.93 25.60 0.01
N TRP A 101 16.78 25.05 -0.86
CA TRP A 101 16.38 24.15 -1.94
C TRP A 101 15.89 22.79 -1.45
N HIS A 102 16.58 22.19 -0.47
CA HIS A 102 16.15 20.92 0.12
C HIS A 102 14.92 21.10 1.01
N TRP A 103 14.82 22.24 1.71
CA TRP A 103 13.63 22.58 2.48
C TRP A 103 12.41 22.73 1.57
N LEU A 104 12.50 23.53 0.51
CA LEU A 104 11.39 23.73 -0.42
C LEU A 104 11.03 22.44 -1.18
N GLY A 105 12.03 21.67 -1.61
CA GLY A 105 11.83 20.38 -2.29
C GLY A 105 11.12 19.33 -1.42
N THR A 106 11.44 19.26 -0.13
CA THR A 106 10.79 18.30 0.79
C THR A 106 9.34 18.69 1.09
N TYR A 107 9.02 19.96 1.29
CA TYR A 107 7.62 20.41 1.40
C TYR A 107 6.86 20.20 0.08
N PHE A 108 7.48 20.46 -1.07
CA PHE A 108 6.87 20.21 -2.36
C PHE A 108 6.54 18.73 -2.56
N LEU A 109 7.44 17.82 -2.18
CA LEU A 109 7.19 16.37 -2.21
C LEU A 109 5.99 15.97 -1.34
N VAL A 110 5.85 16.52 -0.14
CA VAL A 110 4.68 16.25 0.72
C VAL A 110 3.40 16.74 0.05
N VAL A 111 3.37 17.98 -0.46
CA VAL A 111 2.18 18.55 -1.11
C VAL A 111 1.83 17.77 -2.38
N ALA A 112 2.81 17.45 -3.22
CA ALA A 112 2.62 16.66 -4.44
C ALA A 112 2.09 15.26 -4.11
N GLY A 113 2.60 14.62 -3.05
CA GLY A 113 2.10 13.34 -2.56
C GLY A 113 0.64 13.41 -2.12
N VAL A 114 0.25 14.44 -1.36
CA VAL A 114 -1.15 14.65 -0.95
C VAL A 114 -2.06 14.89 -2.16
N VAL A 115 -1.62 15.72 -3.12
CA VAL A 115 -2.36 15.95 -4.37
C VAL A 115 -2.53 14.66 -5.15
N ALA A 116 -1.47 13.84 -5.29
CA ALA A 116 -1.52 12.56 -5.99
C ALA A 116 -2.53 11.58 -5.35
N ILE A 117 -2.58 11.52 -4.02
CA ILE A 117 -3.54 10.67 -3.29
C ILE A 117 -4.97 11.16 -3.52
N VAL A 118 -5.23 12.46 -3.30
CA VAL A 118 -6.58 13.03 -3.36
C VAL A 118 -7.11 12.96 -4.78
N PHE A 119 -6.38 13.49 -5.76
CA PHE A 119 -6.81 13.49 -7.16
C PHE A 119 -6.86 12.08 -7.72
N GLY A 120 -5.88 11.22 -7.42
CA GLY A 120 -5.86 9.83 -7.89
C GLY A 120 -7.01 8.98 -7.33
N THR A 121 -7.38 9.19 -6.07
CA THR A 121 -8.53 8.49 -5.47
C THR A 121 -9.84 9.00 -6.07
N ILE A 122 -10.01 10.32 -6.19
CA ILE A 122 -11.22 10.92 -6.78
C ILE A 122 -11.39 10.47 -8.23
N SER A 123 -10.32 10.51 -9.03
CA SER A 123 -10.39 10.07 -10.43
C SER A 123 -10.79 8.61 -10.52
N THR A 124 -10.19 7.75 -9.69
CA THR A 124 -10.50 6.32 -9.71
C THR A 124 -11.95 6.06 -9.33
N VAL A 125 -12.47 6.70 -8.28
CA VAL A 125 -13.88 6.56 -7.88
C VAL A 125 -14.82 7.11 -8.95
N TYR A 126 -14.53 8.30 -9.49
CA TYR A 126 -15.38 8.92 -10.51
C TYR A 126 -15.51 8.06 -11.77
N PHE A 127 -14.39 7.60 -12.32
CA PHE A 127 -14.38 6.73 -13.50
C PHE A 127 -14.96 5.34 -13.26
N SER A 128 -15.01 4.88 -12.01
CA SER A 128 -15.50 3.53 -11.69
C SER A 128 -17.00 3.47 -11.46
N PHE A 129 -17.61 4.57 -11.01
CA PHE A 129 -19.01 4.59 -10.57
C PHE A 129 -19.91 5.53 -11.38
N PHE A 130 -19.36 6.53 -12.06
CA PHE A 130 -20.15 7.55 -12.79
C PHE A 130 -19.96 7.53 -14.31
N VAL A 131 -18.95 6.81 -14.81
CA VAL A 131 -18.64 6.65 -16.24
C VAL A 131 -18.78 5.18 -16.60
#